data_AF-A0A6N2LZL7-F1
#
_entry.id   AF-A0A6N2LZL7-F1
#
_cell.length_a   1.000
_cell.length_b   1.000
_cell.length_c   1.000
_cell.angle_alpha   90.00
_cell.angle_beta   90.00
_cell.angle_gamma   90.00
#
_symmetry.space_group_name_H-M   'P 1'
#
loop_
_entity.id
_entity.type
_entity.pdbx_description
1 polymer ?
#
loop_
_entity_poly.entity_id
_entity_poly.type
_entity_poly.pdbx_seq_one_letter_code
_entity_poly.pdbx_strand_id
1 'polypeptide(L)'
;MEAIRKQATKLREQVAKQQQAVLKQFGAGGYGGSDTVITDEAELHQHQKLEKLYISTRWQDIVRGVEGYIVTGSKQVEIGTRFSEDSRKYGAENTCTSGNTLSKAALNYAHARAQMEKSMGIC
;
A
#
# COMPACT_ATOMS: atom_id res chain seq x y z
N MET A 1 23.83 -25.22 -72.60
CA MET A 1 24.05 -24.09 -71.66
C MET A 1 22.76 -23.33 -71.31
N GLU A 2 21.80 -23.12 -72.22
CA GLU A 2 20.55 -22.41 -71.91
C GLU A 2 19.53 -23.19 -71.05
N ALA A 3 19.43 -24.51 -71.22
CA ALA A 3 18.49 -25.34 -70.46
C ALA A 3 18.78 -25.30 -68.95
N ILE A 4 20.05 -25.28 -68.58
CA ILE A 4 20.52 -25.18 -67.18
C ILE A 4 20.14 -23.82 -66.58
N ARG A 5 20.29 -22.73 -67.35
CA ARG A 5 19.86 -21.39 -66.91
C ARG A 5 18.36 -21.32 -66.65
N LYS A 6 17.54 -21.91 -67.53
CA LYS A 6 16.07 -21.96 -67.37
C LYS A 6 15.63 -22.78 -66.15
N GLN A 7 16.35 -23.83 -65.80
CA GLN A 7 16.06 -24.61 -64.59
C GLN A 7 16.42 -23.82 -63.33
N ALA A 8 17.57 -23.13 -63.33
CA ALA A 8 17.99 -22.30 -62.20
C ALA A 8 17.02 -21.14 -61.93
N THR A 9 16.48 -20.50 -62.97
CA THR A 9 15.48 -19.43 -62.79
C THR A 9 14.16 -19.96 -62.22
N LYS A 10 13.70 -21.14 -62.67
CA LYS A 10 12.49 -21.78 -62.13
C LYS A 10 12.66 -22.15 -60.65
N LEU A 11 13.82 -22.70 -60.28
CA LEU A 11 14.12 -23.04 -58.89
C LEU A 11 14.13 -21.77 -58.01
N ARG A 12 14.76 -20.70 -58.47
CA ARG A 12 14.79 -19.42 -57.74
C ARG A 12 13.39 -18.86 -57.50
N GLU A 13 12.50 -18.95 -58.49
CA GLU A 13 11.13 -18.48 -58.38
C GLU A 13 10.29 -19.35 -57.42
N GLN A 14 10.47 -20.67 -57.45
CA GLN A 14 9.83 -21.58 -56.50
C GLN A 14 10.29 -21.32 -55.07
N VAL A 15 11.60 -21.14 -54.86
CA VAL A 15 12.17 -20.81 -53.54
C VAL A 15 11.64 -19.46 -53.04
N ALA A 16 11.55 -18.44 -53.90
CA ALA A 16 11.02 -17.13 -53.50
C ALA A 16 9.54 -17.20 -53.10
N LYS A 17 8.71 -17.96 -53.83
CA LYS A 17 7.30 -18.18 -53.48
C LYS A 17 7.16 -18.95 -52.17
N GLN A 18 7.99 -19.97 -51.95
CA GLN A 18 7.99 -20.75 -50.72
C GLN A 18 8.46 -19.92 -49.52
N GLN A 19 9.52 -19.12 -49.68
CA GLN A 19 9.97 -18.16 -48.67
C GLN A 19 8.90 -17.12 -48.35
N GLN A 20 8.18 -16.60 -49.34
CA GLN A 20 7.09 -15.67 -49.12
C GLN A 20 5.89 -16.35 -48.43
N ALA A 21 5.58 -17.61 -48.75
CA ALA A 21 4.53 -18.38 -48.09
C ALA A 21 4.89 -18.70 -46.64
N VAL A 22 6.14 -19.07 -46.37
CA VAL A 22 6.69 -19.26 -45.02
C VAL A 22 6.62 -17.94 -44.26
N LEU A 23 7.10 -16.84 -44.84
CA LEU A 23 7.05 -15.52 -44.19
C LEU A 23 5.62 -15.02 -43.97
N LYS A 24 4.65 -15.42 -44.80
CA LYS A 24 3.21 -15.17 -44.55
C LYS A 24 2.64 -16.10 -43.49
N GLN A 25 3.02 -17.37 -43.45
CA GLN A 25 2.55 -18.31 -42.43
C GLN A 25 3.13 -17.97 -41.05
N PHE A 26 4.37 -17.50 -40.99
CA PHE A 26 5.02 -17.07 -39.74
C PHE A 26 4.80 -15.57 -39.43
N GLY A 27 4.59 -14.73 -40.45
CA GLY A 27 4.28 -13.31 -40.29
C GLY A 27 2.79 -12.99 -40.13
N ALA A 28 1.90 -13.90 -40.53
CA ALA A 28 0.46 -13.84 -40.23
C ALA A 28 -0.01 -14.93 -39.24
N GLY A 29 0.88 -15.84 -38.84
CA GLY A 29 0.62 -16.87 -37.82
C GLY A 29 1.02 -16.48 -36.40
N GLY A 30 1.39 -15.21 -36.18
CA GLY A 30 1.62 -14.66 -34.85
C GLY A 30 1.06 -13.25 -34.76
N TYR A 31 -0.15 -13.10 -34.20
CA TYR A 31 -0.69 -11.84 -33.67
C TYR A 31 -0.67 -10.62 -34.63
N GLY A 32 -1.55 -10.58 -35.63
CA GLY A 32 -1.51 -9.47 -36.60
C GLY A 32 -2.81 -9.12 -37.33
N GLY A 33 -3.98 -9.32 -36.74
CA GLY A 33 -5.24 -8.91 -37.37
C GLY A 33 -6.33 -8.57 -36.35
N SER A 34 -6.58 -7.28 -36.15
CA SER A 34 -7.68 -6.70 -35.35
C SER A 34 -7.69 -6.92 -33.83
N ASP A 35 -7.05 -7.97 -33.32
CA ASP A 35 -7.10 -8.30 -31.88
C ASP A 35 -6.02 -7.59 -31.06
N THR A 36 -4.97 -7.06 -31.71
CA THR A 36 -3.83 -6.41 -31.06
C THR A 36 -4.19 -5.10 -30.37
N VAL A 37 -5.10 -4.29 -30.93
CA VAL A 37 -5.52 -3.02 -30.32
C VAL A 37 -6.46 -3.26 -29.12
N ILE A 38 -7.29 -4.30 -29.17
CA ILE A 38 -8.21 -4.67 -28.08
C ILE A 38 -7.45 -5.41 -26.97
N THR A 39 -6.44 -6.20 -27.32
CA THR A 39 -5.55 -6.87 -26.38
C THR A 39 -4.70 -5.85 -25.60
N ASP A 40 -4.16 -4.83 -26.27
CA ASP A 40 -3.36 -3.76 -25.64
C ASP A 40 -4.17 -2.99 -24.58
N GLU A 41 -5.42 -2.61 -24.90
CA GLU A 41 -6.27 -1.87 -23.96
C GLU A 41 -6.74 -2.73 -22.77
N ALA A 42 -7.09 -4.00 -23.01
CA ALA A 42 -7.47 -4.94 -21.96
C ALA A 42 -6.29 -5.31 -21.05
N GLU A 43 -5.11 -5.51 -21.63
CA GLU A 43 -3.86 -5.75 -20.92
C GLU A 43 -3.43 -4.53 -20.11
N LEU A 44 -3.57 -3.32 -20.66
CA LEU A 44 -3.31 -2.06 -19.95
C LEU A 44 -4.25 -1.88 -18.76
N HIS A 45 -5.55 -2.14 -18.94
CA HIS A 45 -6.53 -2.12 -17.85
C HIS A 45 -6.18 -3.13 -16.75
N GLN A 46 -5.71 -4.31 -17.13
CA GLN A 46 -5.31 -5.34 -16.18
C GLN A 46 -4.04 -4.96 -15.42
N HIS A 47 -3.05 -4.35 -16.09
CA HIS A 47 -1.85 -3.79 -15.46
C HIS A 47 -2.18 -2.69 -14.45
N GLN A 48 -3.04 -1.73 -14.81
CA GLN A 48 -3.48 -0.67 -13.89
C GLN A 48 -4.20 -1.23 -12.66
N LYS A 49 -5.02 -2.27 -12.84
CA LYS A 49 -5.69 -2.96 -11.73
C LYS A 49 -4.68 -3.66 -10.82
N LEU A 50 -3.65 -4.28 -11.40
CA LEU A 50 -2.58 -4.93 -10.66
C LEU A 50 -1.77 -3.93 -9.84
N GLU A 51 -1.45 -2.76 -10.39
CA GLU A 51 -0.72 -1.70 -9.71
C GLU A 51 -1.51 -1.16 -8.51
N LYS A 52 -2.80 -0.87 -8.69
CA LYS A 52 -3.69 -0.46 -7.60
C LYS A 52 -3.75 -1.51 -6.49
N LEU A 53 -3.82 -2.79 -6.87
CA LEU A 53 -3.83 -3.90 -5.92
C LEU A 53 -2.50 -4.00 -5.16
N TYR A 54 -1.37 -3.90 -5.86
CA TYR A 54 -0.03 -3.94 -5.27
C TYR A 54 0.18 -2.81 -4.27
N ILE A 55 -0.22 -1.58 -4.64
CA ILE A 55 -0.21 -0.42 -3.74
C ILE A 55 -1.08 -0.76 -2.52
N SER A 56 -2.35 -1.12 -2.71
CA SER A 56 -3.28 -1.44 -1.61
C SER A 56 -2.77 -2.54 -0.68
N THR A 57 -2.13 -3.58 -1.21
CA THR A 57 -1.61 -4.71 -0.42
C THR A 57 -0.32 -4.33 0.31
N ARG A 58 0.56 -3.54 -0.30
CA ARG A 58 1.82 -3.10 0.31
C ARG A 58 1.59 -2.15 1.50
N TRP A 59 0.51 -1.36 1.47
CA TRP A 59 0.16 -0.50 2.60
C TRP A 59 -0.61 -1.22 3.72
N GLN A 60 -0.90 -2.53 3.61
CA GLN A 60 -1.65 -3.25 4.66
C GLN A 60 -0.97 -3.23 6.03
N ASP A 61 0.36 -3.40 6.07
CA ASP A 61 1.09 -3.35 7.35
C ASP A 61 1.16 -1.93 7.91
N ILE A 62 1.14 -0.92 7.04
CA ILE A 62 1.11 0.49 7.44
C ILE A 62 -0.26 0.83 8.01
N VAL A 63 -1.34 0.41 7.36
CA VAL A 63 -2.71 0.56 7.86
C VAL A 63 -2.85 -0.15 9.21
N ARG A 64 -2.43 -1.42 9.29
CA ARG A 64 -2.45 -2.19 10.56
C ARG A 64 -1.62 -1.53 11.65
N GLY A 65 -0.47 -0.94 11.30
CA GLY A 65 0.38 -0.19 12.21
C GLY A 65 -0.30 1.07 12.75
N VAL A 66 -0.96 1.84 11.87
CA VAL A 66 -1.71 3.05 12.26
C VAL A 66 -2.91 2.69 13.14
N GLU A 67 -3.68 1.66 12.77
CA GLU A 67 -4.79 1.15 13.58
C GLU A 67 -4.31 0.69 14.96
N GLY A 68 -3.20 -0.05 15.01
CA GLY A 68 -2.57 -0.47 16.27
C GLY A 68 -2.10 0.71 17.12
N TYR A 69 -1.55 1.75 16.50
CA TYR A 69 -1.15 2.99 17.18
C TYR A 69 -2.36 3.73 17.75
N ILE A 70 -3.44 3.86 17.00
CA ILE A 70 -4.69 4.50 17.46
C ILE A 70 -5.28 3.72 18.65
N VAL A 71 -5.40 2.39 18.55
CA VAL A 71 -5.95 1.57 19.64
C VAL A 71 -5.10 1.69 20.91
N THR A 72 -3.78 1.59 20.77
CA THR A 72 -2.85 1.68 21.90
C THR A 72 -2.87 3.09 22.50
N GLY A 73 -2.85 4.12 21.65
CA GLY A 73 -2.90 5.53 22.06
C GLY A 73 -4.18 5.86 22.81
N SER A 74 -5.35 5.45 22.30
CA SER A 74 -6.64 5.63 22.98
C SER A 74 -6.66 5.00 24.36
N LYS A 75 -6.11 3.77 24.49
CA LYS A 75 -6.02 3.10 25.78
C LYS A 75 -5.08 3.82 26.76
N GLN A 76 -3.96 4.35 26.28
CA GLN A 76 -3.04 5.14 27.11
C GLN A 76 -3.68 6.44 27.60
N VAL A 77 -4.47 7.10 26.74
CA VAL A 77 -5.24 8.30 27.13
C VAL A 77 -6.23 7.96 28.23
N GLU A 78 -7.03 6.90 28.07
CA GLU A 78 -8.01 6.46 29.08
C GLU A 78 -7.35 6.15 30.44
N ILE A 79 -6.25 5.39 30.43
CA ILE A 79 -5.48 5.07 31.64
C ILE A 79 -4.95 6.36 32.29
N GLY A 80 -4.40 7.28 31.50
CA GLY A 80 -3.89 8.56 31.98
C GLY A 80 -4.96 9.43 32.63
N THR A 81 -6.15 9.49 32.03
CA THR A 81 -7.30 10.23 32.58
C THR A 81 -7.75 9.63 33.91
N ARG A 82 -7.96 8.30 33.97
CA ARG A 82 -8.33 7.59 35.21
C ARG A 82 -7.30 7.82 36.32
N PHE A 83 -6.01 7.66 36.02
CA PHE A 83 -4.95 7.83 37.01
C PHE A 83 -4.85 9.28 37.51
N SER A 84 -5.09 10.27 36.64
CA SER A 84 -5.14 11.68 37.04
C SER A 84 -6.33 11.98 37.96
N GLU A 85 -7.49 11.40 37.69
CA GLU A 85 -8.67 11.51 38.56
C GLU A 85 -8.42 10.90 39.94
N ASP A 86 -7.88 9.67 39.98
CA ASP A 86 -7.52 8.98 41.21
C ASP A 86 -6.47 9.77 42.02
N SER A 87 -5.46 10.31 41.34
CA SER A 87 -4.42 11.14 41.97
C SER A 87 -5.00 12.44 42.55
N ARG A 88 -5.94 13.08 41.86
CA ARG A 88 -6.64 14.28 42.34
C ARG A 88 -7.47 13.94 43.59
N LYS A 89 -8.24 12.86 43.54
CA LYS A 89 -9.05 12.39 44.66
C LYS A 89 -8.20 12.04 45.88
N TYR A 90 -7.15 11.24 45.67
CA TYR A 90 -6.19 10.88 46.71
C TYR A 90 -5.54 12.11 47.35
N GLY A 91 -5.12 13.09 46.54
CA GLY A 91 -4.50 14.32 47.00
C GLY A 91 -5.45 15.22 47.80
N ALA A 92 -6.74 15.26 47.46
CA ALA A 92 -7.74 16.06 48.15
C ALA A 92 -8.22 15.41 49.47
N GLU A 93 -8.34 14.08 49.51
CA GLU A 93 -8.93 13.35 50.63
C GLU A 93 -7.91 13.01 51.75
N ASN A 94 -6.61 12.80 51.43
CA ASN A 94 -5.60 12.32 52.39
C ASN A 94 -4.76 13.42 53.05
N THR A 95 -5.38 14.53 53.47
CA THR A 95 -4.66 15.69 54.02
C THR A 95 -4.32 15.56 55.52
N CYS A 96 -4.79 14.52 56.22
CA CYS A 96 -4.78 14.46 57.70
C CYS A 96 -3.64 13.67 58.37
N THR A 97 -2.72 13.04 57.63
CA THR A 97 -1.61 12.28 58.23
C THR A 97 -0.29 13.05 58.20
N SER A 98 0.55 12.84 59.23
CA SER A 98 1.92 13.35 59.33
C SER A 98 2.77 12.81 58.17
N GLY A 99 2.73 13.50 57.02
CA GLY A 99 3.42 13.10 55.80
C GLY A 99 2.63 13.44 54.53
N ASN A 100 2.43 14.73 54.23
CA ASN A 100 1.66 15.17 53.06
C ASN A 100 2.45 15.20 51.74
N THR A 101 3.66 14.64 51.71
CA THR A 101 4.49 14.63 50.50
C THR A 101 3.82 13.88 49.37
N LEU A 102 3.24 12.70 49.64
CA LEU A 102 2.61 11.86 48.63
C LEU A 102 1.30 12.48 48.11
N SER A 103 0.46 13.04 49.00
CA SER A 103 -0.78 13.71 48.60
C SER A 103 -0.50 14.96 47.75
N LYS A 104 0.52 15.75 48.09
CA LYS A 104 0.99 16.86 47.26
C LYS A 104 1.53 16.41 45.91
N ALA A 105 2.32 15.34 45.87
CA ALA A 105 2.84 14.80 44.62
C ALA A 105 1.71 14.35 43.68
N ALA A 106 0.71 13.63 44.23
CA ALA A 106 -0.47 13.18 43.48
C ALA A 106 -1.29 14.37 42.93
N LEU A 107 -1.52 15.40 43.75
CA LEU A 107 -2.23 16.60 43.31
C LEU A 107 -1.47 17.35 42.21
N ASN A 108 -0.14 17.50 42.36
CA ASN A 108 0.71 18.12 41.37
C ASN A 108 0.71 17.36 40.03
N TYR A 109 0.74 16.03 40.07
CA TYR A 109 0.59 15.20 38.87
C TYR A 109 -0.73 15.47 38.16
N ALA A 110 -1.85 15.46 38.90
CA ALA A 110 -3.18 15.69 38.33
C ALA A 110 -3.32 17.09 37.70
N HIS A 111 -2.72 18.11 38.31
CA HIS A 111 -2.66 19.45 37.75
C HIS A 111 -1.81 19.51 36.48
N ALA A 112 -0.61 18.92 36.50
CA ALA A 112 0.25 18.86 35.33
C ALA A 112 -0.46 18.17 34.15
N ARG A 113 -1.18 17.07 34.41
CA ARG A 113 -1.97 16.38 33.40
C ARG A 113 -3.09 17.25 32.82
N ALA A 114 -3.86 17.94 33.66
CA ALA A 114 -4.90 18.86 33.19
C ALA A 114 -4.34 20.02 32.36
N GLN A 115 -3.15 20.54 32.70
CA GLN A 115 -2.49 21.58 31.90
C GLN A 115 -2.02 21.03 30.54
N MET A 116 -1.50 19.81 30.49
CA MET A 116 -1.17 19.15 29.22
C MET A 116 -2.40 18.94 28.34
N GLU A 117 -3.53 18.52 28.91
CA GLU A 117 -4.76 18.34 28.14
C GLU A 117 -5.27 19.66 27.56
N LYS A 118 -5.19 20.75 28.35
CA LYS A 118 -5.53 22.10 27.89
C LYS A 118 -4.60 22.62 26.79
N SER A 119 -3.29 22.42 26.91
CA SER A 119 -2.33 22.87 25.88
C SER A 119 -2.45 22.08 24.58
N MET A 120 -2.88 20.82 24.66
CA MET A 120 -3.10 19.93 23.51
C MET A 120 -4.49 20.08 22.88
N GLY A 121 -5.36 20.97 23.39
CA GLY A 121 -6.71 21.20 22.87
C GLY A 121 -7.68 20.05 23.11
N ILE A 122 -7.42 19.22 24.13
CA ILE A 122 -8.23 18.05 24.49
C ILE A 122 -9.33 18.44 25.52
N CYS A 123 -9.32 19.68 26.02
CA CYS A 123 -10.31 20.25 26.95
C CYS A 123 -10.67 21.68 26.57
#